data_AF-A0A2R6JDN6-F1
#
_entry.id   AF-A0A2R6JDN6-F1
#
_cell.length_a   1.000
_cell.length_b   1.000
_cell.length_c   1.000
_cell.angle_alpha   90.00
_cell.angle_beta   90.00
_cell.angle_gamma   90.00
#
_symmetry.space_group_name_H-M   'P 1'
#
loop_
_entity.id
_entity.type
_entity.pdbx_description
1 polymer ?
#
loop_
_entity_poly.entity_id
_entity_poly.type
_entity_poly.pdbx_seq_one_letter_code
_entity_poly.pdbx_strand_id
1 'polypeptide(L)'
;MSPADRTENVVYATHGLVEALLGFAREAEPESVTIPLAITPAGDLETEDGARSDPDLPSGTPVFTHFYFPEAGESVSAVFGMDLGTPAGQTHGRF
;
A
#
# COMPACT_ATOMS: atom_id res chain seq x y z
N MET A 1 18.31 -21.03 4.40
CA MET A 1 18.01 -19.60 4.21
C MET A 1 18.96 -18.80 5.08
N SER A 2 19.95 -18.16 4.48
CA SER A 2 20.98 -17.37 5.20
C SER A 2 20.35 -16.08 5.74
N PRO A 3 20.82 -15.48 6.84
CA PRO A 3 20.36 -14.16 7.28
C PRO A 3 20.45 -13.08 6.18
N ALA A 4 21.41 -13.18 5.25
CA ALA A 4 21.53 -12.29 4.09
C ALA A 4 20.39 -12.47 3.05
N ASP A 5 19.88 -13.69 2.92
CA ASP A 5 18.78 -14.09 2.02
C ASP A 5 17.42 -13.50 2.48
N ARG A 6 17.31 -13.13 3.77
CA ARG A 6 16.13 -12.43 4.29
C ARG A 6 16.09 -10.96 3.88
N THR A 7 17.25 -10.32 3.69
CA THR A 7 17.33 -8.90 3.31
C THR A 7 16.98 -8.70 1.83
N GLU A 8 17.20 -9.72 0.98
CA GLU A 8 16.87 -9.70 -0.45
C GLU A 8 15.36 -9.75 -0.75
N ASN A 9 14.52 -10.04 0.26
CA ASN A 9 13.05 -10.05 0.14
C ASN A 9 12.37 -9.22 1.25
N VAL A 10 12.98 -8.12 1.69
CA VAL A 10 12.32 -7.19 2.62
C VAL A 10 11.35 -6.32 1.86
N VAL A 11 10.10 -6.29 2.33
CA VAL A 11 9.07 -5.37 1.86
C VAL A 11 8.79 -4.37 2.98
N TYR A 12 8.75 -3.09 2.62
CA TYR A 12 8.42 -2.02 3.54
C TYR A 12 6.97 -1.60 3.36
N ALA A 13 6.27 -1.39 4.47
CA ALA A 13 4.93 -0.84 4.50
C ALA A 13 4.79 0.09 5.70
N THR A 14 3.98 1.14 5.57
CA THR A 14 3.67 2.01 6.72
C THR A 14 2.80 1.26 7.72
N HIS A 15 2.97 1.58 9.01
CA HIS A 15 2.21 0.94 10.07
C HIS A 15 0.70 1.11 9.88
N GLY A 16 0.24 2.34 9.60
CA GLY A 16 -1.18 2.64 9.38
C GLY A 16 -1.79 1.90 8.19
N LEU A 17 -1.01 1.60 7.13
CA LEU A 17 -1.48 0.77 6.04
C LEU A 17 -1.74 -0.67 6.51
N VAL A 18 -0.79 -1.26 7.24
CA VAL A 18 -0.92 -2.64 7.73
C VAL A 18 -2.11 -2.77 8.67
N GLU A 19 -2.31 -1.81 9.57
CA GLU A 19 -3.47 -1.80 10.48
C GLU A 19 -4.79 -1.74 9.71
N ALA A 20 -4.91 -0.88 8.69
CA ALA A 20 -6.11 -0.77 7.88
C ALA A 20 -6.41 -2.08 7.12
N LEU A 21 -5.39 -2.70 6.49
CA LEU A 21 -5.54 -3.95 5.74
C LEU A 21 -6.00 -5.11 6.65
N LEU A 22 -5.47 -5.20 7.87
CA LEU A 22 -5.94 -6.16 8.87
C LEU A 22 -7.37 -5.89 9.33
N GLY A 23 -7.79 -4.62 9.36
CA GLY A 23 -9.18 -4.21 9.58
C GLY A 23 -10.11 -4.79 8.52
N PHE A 24 -9.79 -4.60 7.23
CA PHE A 24 -10.60 -5.14 6.13
C PHE A 24 -10.64 -6.66 6.12
N ALA A 25 -9.52 -7.33 6.40
CA ALA A 25 -9.50 -8.79 6.47
C ALA A 25 -10.46 -9.32 7.53
N ARG A 26 -10.52 -8.68 8.71
CA ARG A 26 -11.44 -9.07 9.80
C ARG A 26 -12.90 -8.82 9.45
N GLU A 27 -13.18 -7.72 8.74
CA GLU A 27 -14.55 -7.40 8.30
C GLU A 27 -15.04 -8.35 7.22
N ALA A 28 -14.14 -8.82 6.34
CA ALA A 28 -14.46 -9.74 5.27
C ALA A 28 -14.75 -11.18 5.75
N GLU A 29 -14.33 -11.58 6.95
CA GLU A 29 -14.49 -12.97 7.40
C GLU A 29 -15.94 -13.47 7.32
N PRO A 30 -16.20 -14.68 6.78
CA PRO A 30 -15.23 -15.71 6.35
C PRO A 30 -14.74 -15.56 4.90
N GLU A 31 -15.20 -14.54 4.18
CA GLU A 31 -14.83 -14.29 2.81
C GLU A 31 -13.41 -13.73 2.71
N SER A 32 -12.85 -13.80 1.51
CA SER A 32 -11.56 -13.19 1.20
C SER A 32 -11.75 -11.85 0.52
N VAL A 33 -10.90 -10.88 0.86
CA VAL A 33 -10.80 -9.60 0.16
C VAL A 33 -9.45 -9.52 -0.56
N THR A 34 -9.40 -8.86 -1.71
CA THR A 34 -8.15 -8.56 -2.41
C THR A 34 -8.04 -7.06 -2.60
N ILE A 35 -6.95 -6.48 -2.11
CA ILE A 35 -6.77 -5.03 -2.08
C ILE A 35 -5.51 -4.65 -2.85
N PRO A 36 -5.62 -3.91 -3.98
CA PRO A 36 -4.47 -3.38 -4.68
C PRO A 36 -3.72 -2.34 -3.86
N LEU A 37 -2.39 -2.47 -3.83
CA LEU A 37 -1.49 -1.60 -3.08
C LEU A 37 -0.60 -0.77 -4.00
N ALA A 38 -0.24 0.41 -3.53
CA ALA A 38 0.71 1.29 -4.21
C ALA A 38 1.80 1.78 -3.25
N ILE A 39 2.91 2.21 -3.85
CA ILE A 39 4.13 2.58 -3.13
C ILE A 39 4.34 4.09 -3.16
N THR A 40 5.09 4.57 -2.17
CA THR A 40 5.73 5.88 -2.17
C THR A 40 7.22 5.67 -1.90
N PRO A 41 8.13 6.38 -2.59
CA PRO A 41 9.55 6.36 -2.24
C PRO A 41 9.76 6.85 -0.80
N ALA A 42 10.67 6.22 -0.06
CA ALA A 42 10.99 6.58 1.32
C ALA A 42 11.38 8.06 1.49
N GLY A 43 12.00 8.67 0.48
CA GLY A 43 12.41 10.08 0.46
C GLY A 43 11.25 11.08 0.45
N ASP A 44 10.06 10.62 0.08
CA ASP A 44 8.85 11.43 -0.01
C ASP A 44 7.94 11.26 1.23
N LEU A 45 8.35 10.44 2.21
CA LEU A 45 7.57 10.13 3.41
C LEU A 45 7.98 10.97 4.61
N GLU A 46 7.02 11.70 5.18
CA GLU A 46 7.21 12.36 6.46
C GLU A 46 7.17 11.33 7.61
N THR A 47 8.22 11.31 8.42
CA THR A 47 8.33 10.54 9.65
C THR A 47 7.58 11.24 10.79
N GLU A 48 7.25 10.50 11.85
CA GLU A 48 6.52 11.04 13.02
C GLU A 48 7.24 12.20 13.72
N ASP A 49 8.57 12.22 13.65
CA ASP A 49 9.41 13.30 14.18
C ASP A 49 9.49 14.52 13.25
N GLY A 50 8.71 14.54 12.15
CA GLY A 50 8.68 15.62 11.18
C GLY A 50 9.86 15.65 10.20
N ALA A 51 10.77 14.67 10.27
CA ALA A 51 11.81 14.50 9.27
C ALA A 51 11.20 13.94 7.98
N ARG A 52 11.71 14.37 6.82
CA ARG A 52 11.16 14.01 5.50
C ARG A 52 11.49 12.58 5.06
N SER A 53 12.28 11.84 5.84
CA SER A 53 12.72 10.48 5.51
C SER A 53 13.32 9.80 6.75
N ASP A 54 13.22 8.48 6.83
CA ASP A 54 13.97 7.66 7.77
C ASP A 54 15.46 7.64 7.35
N PRO A 55 16.42 8.03 8.21
CA PRO A 55 17.84 8.08 7.86
C PRO A 55 18.45 6.70 7.54
N ASP A 56 17.82 5.62 7.99
CA ASP A 56 18.32 4.25 7.79
C ASP A 56 17.77 3.61 6.49
N LEU A 57 16.87 4.30 5.78
CA LEU A 57 16.25 3.81 4.55
C LEU A 57 16.67 4.66 3.33
N PRO A 58 17.26 4.07 2.26
CA PRO A 58 17.58 4.82 1.05
C PRO A 58 16.33 5.51 0.48
N SER A 59 16.45 6.76 0.05
CA SER A 59 15.30 7.59 -0.38
C SER A 59 14.49 6.98 -1.53
N GLY A 60 15.12 6.21 -2.40
CA GLY A 60 14.46 5.50 -3.51
C GLY A 60 13.78 4.18 -3.10
N THR A 61 13.80 3.80 -1.82
CA THR A 61 13.23 2.52 -1.38
C THR A 61 11.72 2.55 -1.50
N PRO A 62 11.10 1.58 -2.19
CA PRO A 62 9.65 1.51 -2.32
C PRO A 62 9.02 1.10 -0.98
N VAL A 63 8.09 1.91 -0.49
CA VAL A 63 7.31 1.64 0.73
C VAL A 63 5.84 1.59 0.36
N PHE A 64 5.14 0.50 0.66
CA PHE A 64 3.68 0.46 0.52
C PHE A 64 3.04 1.40 1.53
N THR A 65 2.25 2.35 1.04
CA THR A 65 1.74 3.46 1.88
C THR A 65 0.24 3.64 1.77
N HIS A 66 -0.35 3.19 0.68
CA HIS A 66 -1.77 3.36 0.42
C HIS A 66 -2.32 2.19 -0.41
N PHE A 67 -3.64 2.07 -0.39
CA PHE A 67 -4.39 1.12 -1.18
C PHE A 67 -5.41 1.85 -2.04
N TYR A 68 -5.92 1.15 -3.05
CA TYR A 68 -7.14 1.54 -3.76
C TYR A 68 -8.25 0.57 -3.36
N PHE A 69 -9.37 1.08 -2.88
CA PHE A 69 -10.52 0.22 -2.61
C PHE A 69 -11.14 -0.24 -3.94
N PRO A 70 -11.38 -1.55 -4.11
CA PRO A 70 -12.04 -2.06 -5.31
C PRO A 70 -13.46 -1.48 -5.49
N GLU A 71 -14.18 -1.20 -4.41
CA GLU A 71 -15.56 -0.69 -4.46
C GLU A 71 -15.67 0.83 -4.71
N ALA A 72 -14.56 1.57 -4.61
CA ALA A 72 -14.54 3.00 -4.97
C ALA A 72 -14.71 3.23 -6.48
N GLY A 73 -14.62 2.18 -7.32
CA GLY A 73 -15.00 2.24 -8.73
C GLY A 73 -16.51 2.35 -8.96
N GLU A 74 -17.34 1.67 -8.16
CA GLU A 74 -18.79 1.63 -8.41
C GLU A 74 -19.51 2.94 -8.03
N SER A 75 -19.09 3.61 -6.96
CA SER A 75 -19.70 4.90 -6.54
C SER A 75 -19.26 6.11 -7.39
N VAL A 76 -18.19 6.00 -8.19
CA VAL A 76 -17.70 7.13 -9.03
C VAL A 76 -17.97 6.91 -10.53
N SER A 77 -18.07 5.65 -10.98
CA SER A 77 -18.53 5.32 -12.34
C SER A 77 -19.94 5.87 -12.61
N ALA A 78 -20.78 5.99 -11.57
CA ALA A 78 -22.14 6.54 -11.66
C ALA A 78 -22.22 8.03 -12.05
N VAL A 79 -21.15 8.82 -11.90
CA VAL A 79 -21.19 10.29 -12.14
C VAL A 79 -20.32 10.74 -13.32
N PHE A 80 -19.21 10.04 -13.61
CA PHE A 80 -18.26 10.45 -14.66
C PHE A 80 -18.05 9.40 -15.77
N GLY A 81 -18.63 8.20 -15.67
CA GLY A 81 -18.56 7.18 -16.72
C GLY A 81 -17.15 6.65 -17.02
N MET A 82 -16.21 6.82 -16.10
CA MET A 82 -14.83 6.34 -16.20
C MET A 82 -14.51 5.54 -14.94
N ASP A 83 -14.02 4.32 -15.12
CA ASP A 83 -13.63 3.42 -14.02
C ASP A 83 -12.37 3.98 -13.35
N LEU A 84 -12.59 4.72 -12.27
CA LEU A 84 -11.53 5.35 -11.46
C LEU A 84 -11.05 4.42 -10.34
N GLY A 85 -11.58 3.20 -10.24
CA GLY A 85 -11.31 2.29 -9.12
C GLY A 85 -9.85 1.85 -9.01
N THR A 86 -9.09 1.91 -10.11
CA THR A 86 -7.64 1.67 -10.11
C THR A 86 -7.02 2.35 -11.33
N PRO A 87 -6.07 3.29 -11.16
CA PRO A 87 -5.30 3.79 -12.30
C PRO A 87 -4.59 2.61 -12.97
N ALA A 88 -4.93 2.31 -14.22
CA ALA A 88 -4.35 1.20 -14.96
C ALA A 88 -2.82 1.27 -14.92
N GLY A 89 -2.18 0.23 -14.37
CA GLY A 89 -0.72 0.11 -14.31
C GLY A 89 -0.02 0.69 -13.06
N GLN A 90 -0.75 1.14 -12.03
CA GLN A 90 -0.13 1.72 -10.82
C GLN A 90 -0.14 0.83 -9.57
N THR A 91 -0.60 -0.42 -9.67
CA THR A 91 -0.60 -1.34 -8.53
C THR A 91 0.73 -2.08 -8.47
N HIS A 92 1.41 -1.94 -7.34
CA HIS A 92 2.76 -2.47 -7.12
C HIS A 92 2.74 -3.73 -6.25
N GLY A 93 1.57 -4.08 -5.71
CA GLY A 93 1.33 -5.27 -4.90
C GLY A 93 -0.16 -5.50 -4.67
N ARG A 94 -0.47 -6.61 -3.99
CA ARG A 94 -1.81 -6.92 -3.48
C ARG A 94 -1.71 -7.49 -2.08
N PHE A 95 -2.73 -7.19 -1.27
CA PHE A 95 -3.01 -7.85 -0.01
C PHE A 95 -4.16 -8.83 -0.20
#